data_AF-A0A2T0R187-F1
#
_entry.id   AF-A0A2T0R187-F1
#
_cell.length_a   1.000
_cell.length_b   1.000
_cell.length_c   1.000
_cell.angle_alpha   90.00
_cell.angle_beta   90.00
_cell.angle_gamma   90.00
#
_symmetry.space_group_name_H-M   'P 1'
#
loop_
_entity.id
_entity.type
_entity.pdbx_description
1 polymer ?
#
loop_
_entity_poly.entity_id
_entity_poly.type
_entity_poly.pdbx_seq_one_letter_code
_entity_poly.pdbx_strand_id
1 'polypeptide(L)' 'MRLTGLERAVLEAAEQSHVLVEPESAEAVGAVYLRLNRDGFLDVEWWPGDPLPLLVAITGTGRTVLALQRDLG' A
#
# COMPACT_ATOMS: atom_id res chain seq x y z
N MET A 1 13.63 0.75 -7.82
CA MET A 1 12.27 0.45 -8.32
C MET A 1 11.50 1.76 -8.39
N ARG A 2 10.69 2.01 -9.43
CA ARG A 2 9.83 3.20 -9.49
C ARG A 2 8.40 2.78 -9.13
N LEU A 3 7.79 3.40 -8.12
CA LEU A 3 6.38 3.17 -7.80
C LEU A 3 5.50 3.78 -8.88
N THR A 4 4.41 3.10 -9.19
CA THR A 4 3.26 3.68 -9.88
C THR A 4 2.56 4.71 -8.99
N GLY A 5 1.70 5.55 -9.58
CA GLY A 5 0.92 6.53 -8.82
C GLY A 5 0.06 5.88 -7.72
N LEU A 6 -0.58 4.74 -8.04
CA LEU A 6 -1.43 4.01 -7.09
C LEU A 6 -0.63 3.32 -5.98
N GLU A 7 0.53 2.70 -6.30
CA GLU A 7 1.41 2.14 -5.27
C GLU A 7 1.90 3.20 -4.29
N ARG A 8 2.26 4.39 -4.80
CA ARG A 8 2.66 5.50 -3.96
C ARG A 8 1.52 5.93 -3.05
N ALA A 9 0.31 6.11 -3.59
CA ALA A 9 -0.87 6.47 -2.80
C ALA A 9 -1.17 5.44 -1.70
N VAL A 10 -1.06 4.14 -2.00
CA VAL A 10 -1.25 3.07 -1.02
C VAL A 10 -0.19 3.12 0.09
N LEU A 11 1.08 3.33 -0.25
CA LEU A 11 2.15 3.48 0.76
C LEU A 11 1.99 4.75 1.59
N GLU A 12 1.55 5.86 0.99
CA GLU A 12 1.27 7.12 1.71
C GLU A 12 0.11 6.97 2.70
N ALA A 13 -0.96 6.26 2.30
CA ALA A 13 -2.06 5.92 3.20
C ALA A 13 -1.59 5.01 4.35
N ALA A 14 -0.80 3.98 4.04
CA ALA A 14 -0.26 3.07 5.05
C ALA A 14 0.71 3.76 6.03
N GLU A 15 1.48 4.76 5.57
CA GLU A 15 2.32 5.60 6.45
C GLU A 15 1.49 6.34 7.50
N GLN A 16 0.25 6.69 7.17
CA GLN A 16 -0.72 7.33 8.04
C GLN A 16 -1.60 6.32 8.81
N SER A 17 -1.26 5.03 8.76
CA SER A 17 -2.06 3.94 9.34
C SER A 17 -3.49 3.90 8.81
N HIS A 18 -3.67 4.21 7.52
CA HIS A 18 -4.95 4.25 6.83
C HIS A 18 -5.00 3.25 5.68
N VAL A 19 -6.18 2.64 5.47
CA VAL A 19 -6.48 1.84 4.29
C VAL A 19 -7.13 2.74 3.24
N LEU A 20 -6.56 2.82 2.05
CA LEU A 20 -7.12 3.57 0.94
C LEU A 20 -8.41 2.87 0.48
N VAL A 21 -9.54 3.59 0.54
CA VAL A 21 -10.85 3.07 0.16
C VAL A 21 -11.34 3.80 -1.09
N GLU A 22 -11.41 3.08 -2.21
CA GLU A 22 -12.03 3.54 -3.47
C GLU A 22 -13.01 2.45 -3.92
N PRO A 23 -14.32 2.57 -3.60
CA PRO A 23 -15.30 1.49 -3.82
C PRO A 23 -15.36 0.99 -5.26
N GLU A 24 -15.28 1.90 -6.24
CA GLU A 24 -15.27 1.60 -7.67
C GLU A 24 -13.99 0.90 -8.15
N SER A 25 -12.91 0.96 -7.35
CA SER A 25 -11.57 0.46 -7.68
C SER A 25 -11.03 -0.51 -6.62
N ALA A 26 -11.87 -1.01 -5.71
CA ALA A 26 -11.45 -1.74 -4.53
C ALA A 26 -10.59 -2.97 -4.86
N GLU A 27 -10.94 -3.71 -5.92
CA GLU A 27 -10.17 -4.85 -6.43
C GLU A 27 -8.77 -4.44 -6.92
N ALA A 28 -8.67 -3.33 -7.64
CA ALA A 28 -7.39 -2.83 -8.15
C ALA A 28 -6.49 -2.34 -7.01
N VAL A 29 -7.07 -1.63 -6.04
CA VAL A 29 -6.39 -1.17 -4.82
C VAL A 29 -5.94 -2.37 -3.97
N GLY A 30 -6.81 -3.36 -3.80
CA GLY A 30 -6.51 -4.63 -3.12
C GLY A 30 -5.35 -5.39 -3.74
N ALA A 31 -5.31 -5.49 -5.07
CA ALA A 31 -4.20 -6.10 -5.79
C ALA A 31 -2.87 -5.36 -5.56
N VAL A 32 -2.90 -4.05 -5.32
CA VAL A 32 -1.72 -3.26 -4.93
C VAL A 32 -1.29 -3.59 -3.51
N TYR A 33 -2.21 -3.64 -2.54
CA TYR A 33 -1.90 -4.07 -1.17
C TYR A 33 -1.25 -5.46 -1.14
N LEU A 34 -1.80 -6.42 -1.89
CA LEU A 34 -1.24 -7.78 -2.00
C LEU A 34 0.18 -7.76 -2.58
N ARG A 35 0.40 -7.00 -3.65
CA ARG A 35 1.72 -6.90 -4.29
C ARG A 35 2.75 -6.29 -3.33
N LEU A 36 2.42 -5.16 -2.71
CA LEU A 36 3.33 -4.46 -1.80
C LEU A 36 3.63 -5.27 -0.54
N ASN A 37 2.65 -6.04 -0.03
CA ASN A 37 2.87 -6.99 1.05
C ASN A 37 3.85 -8.11 0.64
N ARG A 38 3.61 -8.74 -0.52
CA ARG A 38 4.50 -9.77 -1.06
C ARG A 38 5.93 -9.26 -1.28
N ASP A 39 6.06 -7.99 -1.69
CA ASP A 39 7.34 -7.35 -1.94
C ASP A 39 8.01 -6.81 -0.64
N GLY A 40 7.35 -6.98 0.52
CA GLY A 40 7.89 -6.67 1.85
C GLY A 40 7.80 -5.19 2.24
N PHE A 41 6.96 -4.41 1.56
CA PHE A 41 6.77 -2.97 1.83
C PHE A 41 5.63 -2.70 2.82
N LEU A 42 4.70 -3.62 2.96
CA LEU A 42 3.57 -3.54 3.87
C LEU A 42 3.43 -4.83 4.68
N ASP A 43 2.89 -4.71 5.89
CA ASP A 43 2.27 -5.81 6.62
C ASP A 43 0.74 -5.56 6.58
N VAL A 44 -0.04 -6.57 6.18
CA VAL A 44 -1.50 -6.45 5.98
C VAL A 44 -2.26 -7.59 6.64
N GLU A 45 -3.41 -7.26 7.21
CA GLU A 45 -4.41 -8.21 7.69
C GLU A 45 -5.69 -8.04 6.87
N TRP A 46 -6.36 -9.15 6.53
CA TRP A 46 -7.48 -9.16 5.58
C TRP A 46 -8.78 -9.64 6.23
N TRP A 47 -9.91 -9.04 5.83
CA TRP A 47 -11.20 -9.66 6.03
C TRP A 47 -11.42 -10.81 5.03
N PRO A 48 -12.00 -11.94 5.46
CA PRO A 48 -12.38 -12.99 4.53
C PRO A 48 -13.37 -12.47 3.47
N GLY A 49 -12.95 -12.49 2.20
CA GLY A 49 -13.79 -12.11 1.06
C GLY A 49 -13.89 -10.61 0.79
N ASP A 50 -13.18 -9.76 1.53
CA ASP A 50 -13.11 -8.32 1.24
C ASP A 50 -11.93 -8.02 0.29
N PRO A 51 -12.11 -7.17 -0.74
CA PRO A 51 -11.03 -6.75 -1.62
C PRO A 51 -10.01 -5.82 -0.96
N LEU A 52 -10.30 -5.25 0.22
CA LEU A 52 -9.40 -4.35 0.94
C LEU A 52 -8.95 -4.95 2.29
N PRO A 53 -7.75 -4.61 2.77
CA PRO A 53 -7.27 -5.08 4.05
C PRO A 53 -8.08 -4.47 5.22
N LEU A 54 -8.21 -5.25 6.29
CA LEU A 54 -8.71 -4.80 7.59
C LEU A 54 -7.71 -3.83 8.23
N LEU A 55 -6.42 -4.21 8.26
CA LEU A 55 -5.35 -3.41 8.84
C LEU A 55 -4.15 -3.39 7.90
N VAL A 56 -3.41 -2.28 7.96
CA VAL A 56 -2.15 -2.11 7.24
C VAL A 56 -1.14 -1.39 8.11
N ALA A 57 0.12 -1.84 8.04
CA ALA A 57 1.27 -1.11 8.54
C ALA A 57 2.34 -1.02 7.44
N ILE A 58 2.97 0.15 7.31
CA ILE A 58 4.14 0.30 6.43
C ILE A 58 5.38 -0.27 7.12
N THR A 59 6.15 -1.09 6.41
CA THR A 59 7.41 -1.65 6.91
C THR A 59 8.53 -0.61 6.85
N GLY A 60 9.68 -0.90 7.48
CA GLY A 60 10.88 -0.08 7.34
C GLY A 60 11.31 0.06 5.86
N THR A 61 11.28 -1.05 5.11
CA THR A 61 11.59 -1.07 3.68
C THR A 61 10.62 -0.21 2.87
N GLY A 62 9.32 -0.31 3.16
CA GLY A 62 8.29 0.51 2.51
C GLY A 62 8.53 2.01 2.73
N ARG A 63 8.86 2.42 3.97
CA ARG A 63 9.20 3.82 4.29
C ARG A 63 10.44 4.30 3.53
N THR A 64 11.50 3.48 3.46
CA THR A 64 12.71 3.85 2.72
C THR A 64 12.42 4.04 1.24
N VAL A 65 11.65 3.13 0.62
CA VAL A 65 11.27 3.26 -0.80
C VAL A 65 10.42 4.50 -1.04
N LEU A 66 9.47 4.79 -0.15
CA LEU A 66 8.61 5.97 -0.25
C LEU A 66 9.41 7.28 -0.11
N ALA A 67 10.39 7.33 0.81
CA ALA A 67 11.27 8.48 0.99
C ALA A 67 12.13 8.74 -0.27
N LEU A 68 12.76 7.69 -0.83
CA LEU A 68 13.56 7.80 -2.05
C LEU A 68 12.75 8.32 -3.25
N GLN A 69 11.45 8.04 -3.30
CA GLN A 69 10.56 8.54 -4.33
C GLN A 69 10.24 10.03 -4.18
N ARG A 70 10.15 10.54 -2.95
CA ARG A 70 9.92 11.96 -2.65
C ARG A 70 11.13 12.81 -3.01
N ASP A 71 12.34 12.30 -2.77
CA ASP A 71 13.59 13.02 -3.04
C ASP A 71 13.97 13.06 -4.54
N LEU A 72 13.40 12.17 -5.35
CA LEU A 72 13.60 12.10 -6.81
C LEU A 72 12.49 12.80 -7.60
N GLY A 73 11.52 13.42 -6.91
CA GLY A 73 10.36 14.11 -7.47
C GLY A 73 10.61 15.57 -7.82
#